data_AF-A0A1G3KXS9-F1
#
_entry.id   AF-A0A1G3KXS9-F1
#
_cell.length_a   1.000
_cell.length_b   1.000
_cell.length_c   1.000
_cell.angle_alpha   90.00
_cell.angle_beta   90.00
_cell.angle_gamma   90.00
#
_symmetry.space_group_name_H-M   'P 1'
#
loop_
_entity.id
_entity.type
_entity.pdbx_description
1 polymer ?
#
loop_
_entity_poly.entity_id
_entity_poly.type
_entity_poly.pdbx_seq_one_letter_code
_entity_poly.pdbx_strand_id
1 'polypeptide(L)'
;MYKIFFAFFILFLPFNLFSQKLSNGFKDFKLGMSKEQVSNLLKKSFDFDAKREEILSIRLEPDTEIITADGMGFIQIGYFHFNKDKLFQIFLKIDEKKIGYYLLLKNNTERFGNPKRLDPKSASW
;
A
#
# COMPACT_ATOMS: atom_id res chain seq x y z
N MET A 1 -39.88 36.84 16.56
CA MET A 1 -39.21 36.11 17.65
C MET A 1 -39.05 34.61 17.36
N TYR A 2 -38.61 34.21 16.15
CA TYR A 2 -38.29 32.79 15.85
C TYR A 2 -37.22 32.58 14.74
N LYS A 3 -36.59 33.65 14.22
CA LYS A 3 -35.65 33.54 13.08
C LYS A 3 -34.17 33.49 13.48
N ILE A 4 -33.83 33.64 14.75
CA ILE A 4 -32.44 33.61 15.25
C ILE A 4 -32.02 32.21 15.72
N PHE A 5 -32.97 31.29 15.89
CA PHE A 5 -32.67 29.93 16.36
C PHE A 5 -32.14 28.97 15.27
N PHE A 6 -32.25 29.35 13.99
CA PHE A 6 -31.84 28.48 12.88
C PHE A 6 -30.35 28.59 12.51
N ALA A 7 -29.69 29.66 12.94
CA ALA A 7 -28.29 29.93 12.57
C ALA A 7 -27.25 29.16 13.40
N PHE A 8 -27.65 28.56 14.53
CA PHE A 8 -26.73 27.89 15.45
C PHE A 8 -26.52 26.39 15.16
N PHE A 9 -27.33 25.78 14.30
CA PHE A 9 -27.23 24.34 14.01
C PHE A 9 -26.22 24.00 12.89
N ILE A 10 -25.68 25.00 12.19
CA ILE A 10 -24.75 24.79 11.06
C ILE A 10 -23.27 24.85 11.50
N LEU A 11 -22.97 25.23 12.74
CA LEU A 11 -21.59 25.48 13.20
C LEU A 11 -20.94 24.32 13.98
N PHE A 12 -21.62 23.17 14.10
CA PHE A 12 -21.12 22.00 14.84
C PHE A 12 -21.19 20.69 14.04
N LEU A 13 -20.87 20.74 12.75
CA LEU A 13 -20.31 19.57 12.09
C LEU A 13 -18.80 19.62 12.31
N PRO A 14 -18.23 18.91 13.31
CA PRO A 14 -16.87 18.46 13.13
C PRO A 14 -16.95 17.54 11.91
N PHE A 15 -16.58 18.08 10.75
CA PHE A 15 -16.10 17.26 9.66
C PHE A 15 -14.94 16.50 10.27
N ASN A 16 -15.23 15.29 10.78
CA ASN A 16 -14.22 14.33 11.14
C ASN A 16 -13.56 14.00 9.80
N LEU A 17 -12.57 14.81 9.45
CA LEU A 17 -11.53 14.45 8.52
C LEU A 17 -10.87 13.24 9.17
N PHE A 18 -11.41 12.05 8.88
CA PHE A 18 -10.76 10.79 9.15
C PHE A 18 -9.50 10.78 8.28
N SER A 19 -8.46 11.47 8.74
CA SER A 19 -7.11 11.37 8.20
C SER A 19 -6.61 9.99 8.62
N GLN A 20 -6.95 8.98 7.82
CA GLN A 20 -6.44 7.63 8.03
C GLN A 20 -4.92 7.71 7.85
N LYS A 21 -4.18 7.53 8.95
CA LYS A 21 -2.71 7.60 8.97
C LYS A 21 -2.17 6.73 7.83
N LEU A 22 -1.47 7.35 6.89
CA LEU A 22 -0.94 6.67 5.71
C LEU A 22 -0.05 5.51 6.18
N SER A 23 -0.17 4.35 5.52
CA SER A 23 0.65 3.19 5.87
C SER A 23 2.12 3.53 5.63
N ASN A 24 2.97 3.38 6.65
CA ASN A 24 4.41 3.64 6.54
C ASN A 24 5.19 2.48 5.89
N GLY A 25 4.55 1.71 5.00
CA GLY A 25 5.12 0.53 4.34
C GLY A 25 4.17 -0.67 4.30
N PHE A 26 4.73 -1.88 4.28
CA PHE A 26 4.03 -3.16 4.17
C PHE A 26 4.54 -4.14 5.23
N LYS A 27 3.66 -4.58 6.14
CA LYS A 27 4.02 -5.44 7.30
C LYS A 27 5.27 -4.89 8.03
N ASP A 28 6.35 -5.67 8.10
CA ASP A 28 7.59 -5.29 8.78
C ASP A 28 8.48 -4.38 7.92
N PHE A 29 8.27 -4.33 6.60
CA PHE A 29 8.99 -3.45 5.69
C PHE A 29 8.48 -2.03 5.83
N LYS A 30 9.33 -1.11 6.28
CA LYS A 30 8.99 0.31 6.46
C LYS A 30 9.78 1.19 5.50
N LEU A 31 9.13 2.25 5.05
CA LEU A 31 9.80 3.29 4.27
C LEU A 31 10.94 3.91 5.10
N GLY A 32 12.05 4.25 4.44
CA GLY A 32 13.28 4.76 5.04
C GLY A 32 14.27 3.70 5.55
N MET A 33 13.91 2.41 5.49
CA MET A 33 14.84 1.32 5.80
C MET A 33 16.01 1.27 4.80
N SER A 34 17.18 0.85 5.27
CA SER A 34 18.33 0.57 4.40
C SER A 34 18.16 -0.73 3.62
N LYS A 35 18.95 -0.90 2.55
CA LYS A 35 18.96 -2.17 1.79
C LYS A 35 19.25 -3.35 2.69
N GLU A 36 20.27 -3.25 3.53
CA GLU A 36 20.66 -4.31 4.47
C GLU A 36 19.51 -4.71 5.42
N GLN A 37 18.77 -3.72 5.95
CA GLN A 37 17.60 -3.99 6.80
C GLN A 37 16.52 -4.75 6.03
N VAL A 38 16.24 -4.34 4.79
CA VAL A 38 15.25 -4.99 3.92
C VAL A 38 15.70 -6.42 3.56
N SER A 39 16.94 -6.63 3.14
CA SER A 39 17.49 -7.96 2.81
C SER A 39 17.42 -8.90 4.02
N ASN A 40 17.71 -8.40 5.22
CA ASN A 40 17.61 -9.19 6.46
C ASN A 40 16.15 -9.55 6.82
N LEU A 41 15.20 -8.67 6.53
CA LEU A 41 13.77 -8.96 6.70
C LEU A 41 13.26 -9.96 5.65
N LEU A 42 13.69 -9.83 4.39
CA LEU A 42 13.34 -10.78 3.33
C LEU A 42 13.76 -12.20 3.69
N LYS A 43 14.96 -12.39 4.24
CA LYS A 43 15.46 -13.69 4.73
C LYS A 43 14.60 -14.34 5.82
N LYS A 44 13.83 -13.54 6.56
CA LYS A 44 12.99 -13.98 7.68
C LYS A 44 11.50 -13.96 7.33
N SER A 45 11.14 -13.48 6.14
CA SER A 45 9.76 -13.28 5.75
C SER A 45 9.11 -14.59 5.35
N PHE A 46 7.85 -14.77 5.73
CA PHE A 46 6.99 -15.84 5.20
C PHE A 46 6.29 -15.43 3.89
N ASP A 47 6.43 -14.17 3.48
CA ASP A 47 5.79 -13.61 2.28
C ASP A 47 6.69 -13.66 1.04
N PHE A 48 7.99 -13.91 1.21
CA PHE A 48 8.99 -13.86 0.14
C PHE A 48 9.98 -15.01 0.24
N ASP A 49 10.40 -15.58 -0.90
CA ASP A 49 11.50 -16.53 -0.98
C ASP A 49 12.83 -15.79 -1.05
N ALA A 50 13.64 -15.95 -0.01
CA ALA A 50 14.94 -15.32 0.12
C ALA A 50 15.99 -15.82 -0.89
N LYS A 51 15.72 -16.90 -1.64
CA LYS A 51 16.69 -17.50 -2.58
C LYS A 51 17.00 -16.63 -3.80
N ARG A 52 16.17 -15.65 -4.13
CA ARG A 52 16.31 -14.82 -5.34
C ARG A 52 16.27 -13.33 -5.03
N GLU A 53 17.18 -12.86 -4.20
CA GLU A 53 17.50 -11.43 -4.14
C GLU A 53 18.25 -11.05 -5.43
N GLU A 54 17.51 -10.78 -6.50
CA GLU A 54 18.10 -10.23 -7.73
C GLU A 54 18.12 -8.71 -7.61
N ILE A 55 19.33 -8.16 -7.42
CA ILE A 55 19.56 -6.72 -7.37
C ILE A 55 19.64 -6.23 -8.82
N LEU A 56 18.51 -5.78 -9.35
CA LEU A 56 18.46 -5.15 -10.66
C LEU A 56 18.72 -3.65 -10.47
N SER A 57 19.93 -3.19 -10.80
CA SER A 57 20.21 -1.76 -10.92
C SER A 57 19.71 -1.29 -12.29
N ILE A 58 18.45 -0.88 -12.38
CA ILE A 58 17.92 -0.27 -13.61
C ILE A 58 18.39 1.20 -13.62
N ARG A 59 19.41 1.50 -14.42
CA ARG A 59 19.89 2.88 -14.59
C ARG A 59 19.01 3.64 -15.58
N LEU A 60 17.97 4.27 -15.05
CA LEU A 60 17.30 5.44 -15.64
C LEU A 60 17.28 6.48 -14.53
N GLU A 61 17.87 7.65 -14.75
CA GLU A 61 18.00 8.67 -13.70
C GLU A 61 16.65 8.96 -13.00
N PRO A 62 16.67 9.22 -11.68
CA PRO A 62 17.83 9.17 -10.77
C PRO A 62 18.22 7.74 -10.37
N ASP A 63 19.43 7.55 -9.85
CA ASP A 63 19.98 6.25 -9.40
C ASP A 63 19.03 5.54 -8.40
N THR A 64 18.14 4.70 -8.93
CA THR A 64 17.25 3.85 -8.13
C THR A 64 17.75 2.42 -8.15
N GLU A 65 18.09 1.91 -6.98
CA GLU A 65 18.39 0.49 -6.80
C GLU A 65 17.11 -0.26 -6.45
N ILE A 66 16.98 -1.50 -6.91
CA ILE A 66 15.80 -2.32 -6.69
C ILE A 66 16.24 -3.68 -6.13
N ILE A 67 15.65 -4.08 -5.02
CA ILE A 67 15.66 -5.49 -4.60
C ILE A 67 14.37 -6.14 -5.12
N THR A 68 14.53 -7.22 -5.89
CA THR A 68 13.41 -8.06 -6.32
C THR A 68 13.38 -9.33 -5.47
N ALA A 69 12.19 -9.76 -5.06
CA ALA A 69 12.00 -11.01 -4.33
C ALA A 69 10.78 -11.79 -4.86
N ASP A 70 10.95 -13.09 -5.06
CA ASP A 70 9.85 -13.99 -5.39
C ASP A 70 8.84 -14.02 -4.23
N GLY A 71 7.57 -13.80 -4.53
CA GLY A 71 6.52 -13.80 -3.52
C GLY A 71 6.01 -15.22 -3.19
N MET A 72 5.48 -15.36 -1.99
CA MET A 72 4.73 -16.54 -1.55
C MET A 72 3.25 -16.21 -1.35
N GLY A 73 2.41 -17.24 -1.30
CA GLY A 73 0.97 -17.09 -1.12
C GLY A 73 0.34 -16.30 -2.26
N PHE A 74 -0.26 -15.15 -1.94
CA PHE A 74 -0.93 -14.27 -2.90
C PHE A 74 -0.01 -13.21 -3.54
N ILE A 75 1.24 -13.09 -3.08
CA ILE A 75 2.23 -12.22 -3.71
C ILE A 75 2.95 -13.05 -4.77
N GLN A 76 3.03 -12.52 -5.98
CA GLN A 76 3.83 -13.09 -7.06
C GLN A 76 5.27 -12.58 -7.00
N ILE A 77 5.47 -11.26 -6.89
CA ILE A 77 6.79 -10.62 -6.84
C ILE A 77 6.72 -9.36 -5.97
N GLY A 78 7.72 -9.15 -5.12
CA GLY A 78 7.95 -7.88 -4.42
C GLY A 78 9.11 -7.10 -5.03
N TYR A 79 8.92 -5.81 -5.23
CA TYR A 79 9.96 -4.87 -5.67
C TYR A 79 10.13 -3.77 -4.62
N PHE A 80 11.34 -3.65 -4.12
CA PHE A 80 11.71 -2.69 -3.08
C PHE A 80 12.67 -1.68 -3.70
N HIS A 81 12.21 -0.44 -3.88
CA HIS A 81 12.97 0.61 -4.55
C HIS A 81 13.67 1.51 -3.53
N PHE A 82 14.95 1.77 -3.78
CA PHE A 82 15.81 2.55 -2.91
C PHE A 82 16.31 3.80 -3.63
N ASN A 83 16.38 4.90 -2.88
CA ASN A 83 17.04 6.13 -3.28
C ASN A 83 18.00 6.51 -2.16
N LYS A 84 19.30 6.65 -2.47
CA LYS A 84 20.36 6.91 -1.48
C LYS A 84 20.28 5.96 -0.27
N ASP A 85 20.17 4.65 -0.54
CA ASP A 85 20.04 3.60 0.49
C ASP A 85 18.81 3.76 1.42
N LYS A 86 17.73 4.37 0.92
CA LYS A 86 16.47 4.49 1.65
C LYS A 86 15.32 3.93 0.83
N LEU A 87 14.62 2.94 1.38
CA LEU A 87 13.42 2.38 0.80
C LEU A 87 12.35 3.47 0.68
N PHE A 88 11.98 3.86 -0.53
CA PHE A 88 10.98 4.91 -0.75
C PHE A 88 9.69 4.39 -1.39
N GLN A 89 9.73 3.21 -2.01
CA GLN A 89 8.58 2.59 -2.66
C GLN A 89 8.64 1.07 -2.57
N ILE A 90 7.49 0.46 -2.27
CA ILE A 90 7.29 -0.98 -2.31
C ILE A 90 6.20 -1.24 -3.35
N PHE A 91 6.50 -2.06 -4.36
CA PHE A 91 5.52 -2.53 -5.33
C PHE A 91 5.33 -4.04 -5.15
N LEU A 92 4.09 -4.47 -4.95
CA LEU A 92 3.74 -5.88 -4.82
C LEU A 92 2.90 -6.29 -6.01
N LYS A 93 3.43 -7.21 -6.81
CA LYS A 93 2.65 -7.88 -7.85
C LYS A 93 1.86 -9.00 -7.20
N ILE A 94 0.54 -8.94 -7.29
CA ILE A 94 -0.37 -9.94 -6.73
C ILE A 94 -0.63 -11.05 -7.74
N ASP A 95 -0.78 -12.28 -7.26
CA ASP A 95 -1.22 -13.42 -8.07
C ASP A 95 -2.75 -13.39 -8.22
N GLU A 96 -3.22 -12.89 -9.37
CA GLU A 96 -4.64 -12.75 -9.69
C GLU A 96 -5.40 -14.09 -9.69
N LYS A 97 -4.69 -15.23 -9.83
CA LYS A 97 -5.33 -16.55 -9.75
C LYS A 97 -5.66 -16.96 -8.31
N LYS A 98 -5.06 -16.31 -7.32
CA LYS A 98 -5.19 -16.65 -5.90
C LYS A 98 -6.03 -15.65 -5.11
N ILE A 99 -6.35 -14.49 -5.68
CA ILE A 99 -7.23 -13.49 -5.05
C ILE A 99 -8.48 -13.30 -5.90
N GLY A 100 -9.63 -13.60 -5.32
CA GLY A 100 -10.92 -13.31 -5.92
C GLY A 100 -11.28 -11.82 -5.82
N TYR A 101 -11.78 -11.25 -6.91
CA TYR A 101 -12.25 -9.86 -6.98
C TYR A 101 -13.24 -9.51 -5.87
N TYR A 102 -14.15 -10.43 -5.54
CA TYR A 102 -15.13 -10.24 -4.46
C TYR A 102 -14.47 -9.95 -3.11
N LEU A 103 -13.38 -10.65 -2.75
CA LEU A 103 -12.68 -10.42 -1.48
C LEU A 103 -12.03 -9.04 -1.44
N LEU A 104 -11.42 -8.60 -2.56
CA LEU A 104 -10.87 -7.27 -2.69
C LEU A 104 -11.97 -6.20 -2.56
N LEU A 105 -13.08 -6.38 -3.25
CA LEU A 105 -14.21 -5.45 -3.21
C LEU A 105 -14.78 -5.37 -1.78
N LYS A 106 -15.03 -6.52 -1.15
CA LYS A 106 -15.55 -6.60 0.22
C LYS A 106 -14.62 -5.91 1.21
N ASN A 107 -13.35 -6.28 1.25
CA ASN A 107 -12.39 -5.75 2.22
C ASN A 107 -12.16 -4.24 2.04
N ASN A 108 -12.07 -3.75 0.79
CA ASN A 108 -11.94 -2.32 0.53
C ASN A 108 -13.22 -1.57 0.86
N THR A 109 -14.40 -2.16 0.63
CA THR A 109 -15.68 -1.54 0.99
C THR A 109 -15.86 -1.44 2.51
N GLU A 110 -15.47 -2.48 3.25
CA GLU A 110 -15.44 -2.46 4.72
C GLU A 110 -14.49 -1.38 5.25
N ARG A 111 -13.37 -1.14 4.57
CA ARG A 111 -12.32 -0.20 5.01
C ARG A 111 -12.55 1.25 4.58
N PHE A 112 -13.06 1.47 3.38
CA PHE A 112 -13.14 2.78 2.73
C PHE A 112 -14.58 3.21 2.42
N GLY A 113 -15.58 2.39 2.74
CA GLY A 113 -16.97 2.62 2.37
C GLY A 113 -17.28 2.21 0.94
N ASN A 114 -18.45 2.60 0.43
CA ASN A 114 -18.84 2.26 -0.93
C ASN A 114 -17.93 2.92 -1.97
N PRO A 115 -17.56 2.21 -3.06
CA PRO A 115 -16.78 2.80 -4.14
C PRO A 115 -17.57 3.95 -4.79
N LYS A 116 -16.88 5.05 -5.12
CA LYS A 116 -17.42 6.16 -5.91
C LYS A 116 -17.76 5.74 -7.34
N ARG A 117 -17.03 4.78 -7.88
CA ARG A 117 -17.28 4.18 -9.19
C ARG A 117 -17.10 2.67 -9.11
N LEU A 118 -18.09 1.93 -9.59
CA LEU A 118 -18.06 0.48 -9.72
C LEU A 118 -18.54 0.11 -11.11
N ASP A 119 -17.67 -0.54 -11.88
CA ASP A 119 -17.98 -1.07 -13.20
C ASP A 119 -17.46 -2.52 -13.31
N PRO A 120 -17.83 -3.28 -14.36
CA PRO A 120 -17.39 -4.68 -14.49
C PRO A 120 -15.87 -4.90 -14.56
N LYS A 121 -15.08 -3.84 -14.81
CA LYS A 121 -13.62 -3.90 -14.95
C LYS A 121 -12.89 -3.26 -13.77
N SER A 122 -13.52 -2.36 -13.01
CA SER A 122 -12.84 -1.62 -11.96
C SER A 122 -13.76 -1.12 -10.83
N ALA A 123 -13.17 -0.94 -9.65
CA ALA A 123 -13.77 -0.23 -8.52
C ALA A 123 -12.82 0.87 -8.05
N SER A 124 -13.36 2.05 -7.76
CA SER A 124 -12.61 3.20 -7.24
C SER A 124 -13.31 3.75 -6.02
N TRP A 125 -12.58 3.91 -4.92
CA TRP A 125 -13.02 4.52 -3.68
C TRP A 125 -12.61 5.99 -3.60
#